data_AF-A0A2U1J5K6-F1
#
_entry.id   AF-A0A2U1J5K6-F1
#
_cell.length_a   1.000
_cell.length_b   1.000
_cell.length_c   1.000
_cell.angle_alpha   90.00
_cell.angle_beta   90.00
_cell.angle_gamma   90.00
#
_symmetry.space_group_name_H-M   'P 1'
#
loop_
_entity.id
_entity.type
_entity.pdbx_description
1 polymer ?
#
loop_
_entity_poly.entity_id
_entity_poly.type
_entity_poly.pdbx_seq_one_letter_code
_entity_poly.pdbx_strand_id
1 'polypeptide(L)'
;MNNNLIKFKVFFDRAVFNNYETTKHIYNYFGEHGKLLGFYFFKDPVTKARVGIARLVYDKKDLSPKILRQKIHYIPGMEEFDNKIEIIKE
;
A
#
# COMPACT_ATOMS: atom_id res chain seq x y z
N MET A 1 -7.30 7.81 24.54
CA MET A 1 -7.90 7.11 23.40
C MET A 1 -6.89 6.08 22.91
N ASN A 2 -7.19 4.79 23.01
CA ASN A 2 -6.29 3.74 22.52
C ASN A 2 -6.25 3.83 20.99
N ASN A 3 -5.13 4.31 20.43
CA ASN A 3 -4.92 4.34 18.99
C ASN A 3 -4.78 2.91 18.47
N ASN A 4 -5.90 2.30 18.14
CA ASN A 4 -6.00 0.94 17.62
C ASN A 4 -5.66 0.95 16.11
N LEU A 5 -4.41 1.29 15.80
CA LEU A 5 -3.91 1.40 14.44
C LEU A 5 -3.12 0.15 14.06
N ILE A 6 -3.21 -0.25 12.79
CA ILE A 6 -2.29 -1.24 12.22
C ILE A 6 -1.56 -0.58 11.06
N LYS A 7 -0.26 -0.84 10.98
CA LYS A 7 0.61 -0.32 9.93
C LYS A 7 1.15 -1.48 9.10
N PHE A 8 1.25 -1.25 7.81
CA PHE A 8 1.93 -2.14 6.89
C PHE A 8 2.96 -1.37 6.10
N LYS A 9 4.14 -1.95 5.97
CA LYS A 9 5.11 -1.57 4.94
C LYS A 9 4.73 -2.27 3.66
N VAL A 10 4.70 -1.52 2.56
CA VAL A 10 4.31 -1.97 1.23
C VAL A 10 5.53 -1.85 0.33
N PHE A 11 5.81 -2.89 -0.43
CA PHE A 11 6.87 -2.96 -1.42
C PHE A 11 6.25 -3.18 -2.80
N PHE A 12 6.71 -2.41 -3.77
CA PHE A 12 6.18 -2.41 -5.13
C PHE A 12 7.27 -1.98 -6.11
N ASP A 13 7.12 -2.36 -7.39
CA ASP A 13 8.03 -1.88 -8.42
C ASP A 13 7.83 -0.37 -8.67
N ARG A 14 8.89 0.42 -8.48
CA ARG A 14 8.86 1.86 -8.75
C ARG A 14 8.56 2.15 -10.22
N ALA A 15 9.00 1.30 -11.16
CA ALA A 15 8.78 1.56 -12.59
C ALA A 15 7.28 1.53 -12.92
N VAL A 16 6.52 0.72 -12.17
CA VAL A 16 5.07 0.56 -12.32
C VAL A 16 4.31 1.61 -11.51
N PHE A 17 4.64 1.79 -10.22
CA PHE A 17 3.81 2.56 -9.28
C PHE A 17 4.34 3.98 -8.95
N ASN A 18 4.90 4.67 -9.95
CA ASN A 18 5.48 6.01 -9.78
C ASN A 18 4.69 7.15 -10.46
N ASN A 19 3.41 6.95 -10.78
CA ASN A 19 2.54 8.01 -11.26
C ASN A 19 1.21 8.07 -10.47
N TYR A 20 0.39 9.07 -10.76
CA TYR A 20 -0.88 9.29 -10.06
C TYR A 20 -1.86 8.13 -10.26
N GLU A 21 -2.03 7.66 -11.50
CA GLU A 21 -3.02 6.64 -11.83
C GLU A 21 -2.70 5.33 -11.13
N THR A 22 -1.45 4.86 -11.23
CA THR A 22 -1.04 3.61 -10.60
C THR A 22 -1.07 3.70 -9.07
N THR A 23 -0.82 4.88 -8.50
CA THR A 23 -1.03 5.16 -7.07
C THR A 23 -2.49 5.02 -6.65
N LYS A 24 -3.41 5.51 -7.49
CA LYS A 24 -4.85 5.46 -7.23
C LYS A 24 -5.36 4.02 -7.23
N HIS A 25 -4.86 3.17 -8.15
CA HIS A 25 -5.17 1.73 -8.13
C HIS A 25 -4.75 1.05 -6.80
N ILE A 26 -3.55 1.34 -6.30
CA ILE A 26 -3.11 0.86 -4.98
C ILE A 26 -4.07 1.33 -3.88
N TYR A 27 -4.33 2.64 -3.84
CA TYR A 27 -5.16 3.23 -2.78
C TYR A 27 -6.56 2.64 -2.76
N ASN A 28 -7.19 2.49 -3.94
CA ASN A 28 -8.53 1.92 -4.06
C ASN A 28 -8.55 0.45 -3.60
N TYR A 29 -7.62 -0.36 -4.10
CA TYR A 29 -7.53 -1.78 -3.73
C TYR A 29 -7.39 -1.97 -2.21
N PHE A 30 -6.47 -1.24 -1.59
CA PHE A 30 -6.25 -1.34 -0.15
C PHE A 30 -7.36 -0.68 0.67
N GLY A 31 -8.05 0.32 0.11
CA GLY A 31 -9.21 0.97 0.73
C GLY A 31 -10.46 0.08 0.80
N GLU A 32 -10.65 -0.83 -0.16
CA GLU A 32 -11.72 -1.85 -0.12
C GLU A 32 -11.58 -2.83 1.06
N HIS A 33 -10.39 -2.89 1.65
CA HIS A 33 -10.07 -3.82 2.72
C HIS A 33 -10.06 -3.18 4.10
N GLY A 34 -10.46 -1.92 4.22
CA GLY A 34 -10.65 -1.25 5.50
C GLY A 34 -10.38 0.24 5.41
N LYS A 35 -10.69 0.93 6.50
CA LYS A 35 -10.49 2.38 6.58
C LYS A 35 -9.00 2.74 6.60
N LEU A 36 -8.47 3.17 5.46
CA LEU A 36 -7.15 3.77 5.35
C LEU A 36 -7.15 5.15 6.00
N LEU A 37 -6.34 5.28 7.06
CA LEU A 37 -6.06 6.54 7.74
C LEU A 37 -4.82 7.23 7.17
N GLY A 38 -4.03 6.53 6.36
CA GLY A 38 -2.93 7.13 5.63
C GLY A 38 -2.24 6.18 4.66
N PHE A 39 -1.71 6.77 3.59
CA PHE A 39 -0.92 6.10 2.57
C PHE A 39 0.29 6.98 2.22
N TYR A 40 1.47 6.57 2.66
CA TYR A 40 2.67 7.40 2.63
C TYR A 40 3.78 6.75 1.83
N PHE A 41 4.23 7.39 0.75
CA PHE A 41 5.37 6.92 -0.02
C PHE A 41 6.68 7.30 0.66
N PHE A 42 7.59 6.33 0.78
CA PHE A 42 8.97 6.62 1.09
C PHE A 42 9.64 7.20 -0.14
N LYS A 43 10.49 8.20 0.09
CA LYS A 43 11.20 8.93 -0.94
C LYS A 43 12.68 8.93 -0.62
N ASP A 44 13.49 8.91 -1.66
CA ASP A 44 14.91 9.15 -1.56
C ASP A 44 15.14 10.57 -1.01
N PRO A 45 16.00 10.74 0.01
CA PRO A 45 16.14 12.02 0.70
C PRO A 45 16.73 13.12 -0.19
N VAL A 46 17.46 12.76 -1.25
CA VAL A 46 18.15 13.71 -2.15
C VAL A 46 17.26 14.04 -3.34
N THR A 47 16.91 13.03 -4.13
CA THR A 47 16.16 13.17 -5.39
C THR A 47 14.65 13.35 -5.19
N LYS A 48 14.14 13.04 -3.98
CA LYS A 48 12.71 12.99 -3.64
C LYS A 48 11.91 11.99 -4.47
N ALA A 49 12.57 11.14 -5.26
CA ALA A 49 11.94 10.07 -6.03
C ALA A 49 11.43 8.97 -5.09
N ARG A 50 10.35 8.29 -5.48
CA ARG A 50 9.82 7.16 -4.71
C ARG A 50 10.78 5.98 -4.78
N VAL A 51 10.98 5.28 -3.66
CA VAL A 51 11.95 4.18 -3.55
C VAL A 51 11.33 2.78 -3.67
N GLY A 52 10.10 2.68 -4.19
CA GLY A 52 9.39 1.38 -4.26
C GLY A 52 8.83 0.92 -2.91
N ILE A 53 8.76 1.81 -1.92
CA ILE A 53 8.25 1.52 -0.58
C ILE A 53 7.18 2.53 -0.21
N ALA A 54 6.10 2.07 0.41
CA ALA A 54 5.10 2.90 1.04
C ALA A 54 4.67 2.34 2.41
N ARG A 55 3.89 3.12 3.14
CA ARG A 55 3.25 2.73 4.39
C ARG A 55 1.74 2.91 4.27
N LEU A 56 1.00 1.85 4.59
CA LEU A 56 -0.45 1.90 4.81
C LEU A 56 -0.71 1.97 6.32
N VAL A 57 -1.67 2.81 6.70
CA VAL A 57 -2.13 2.92 8.09
C VAL A 57 -3.63 2.69 8.08
N TYR A 58 -4.08 1.70 8.83
CA TYR A 58 -5.49 1.33 8.97
C TYR A 58 -6.02 1.60 10.36
N ASP A 59 -7.32 1.89 10.44
CA ASP A 59 -8.08 1.60 11.65
C ASP A 59 -8.19 0.07 11.82
N LYS A 60 -7.71 -0.46 12.95
CA LYS A 60 -7.72 -1.91 13.23
C LYS A 60 -9.13 -2.50 13.21
N LYS A 61 -10.14 -1.72 13.58
CA LYS A 61 -11.53 -2.22 13.70
C LYS A 61 -12.14 -2.57 12.34
N ASP A 62 -11.74 -1.83 11.31
CA ASP A 62 -12.32 -1.93 9.96
C ASP A 62 -11.46 -2.77 9.02
N LEU A 63 -10.30 -3.26 9.48
CA LEU A 63 -9.34 -3.99 8.65
C LEU A 63 -9.81 -5.42 8.37
N SER A 64 -9.94 -5.75 7.09
CA SER A 64 -10.23 -7.08 6.60
C SER A 64 -9.18 -8.10 7.04
N PRO A 65 -9.60 -9.31 7.49
CA PRO A 65 -8.69 -10.40 7.78
C PRO A 65 -7.84 -10.85 6.59
N LYS A 66 -8.22 -10.52 5.35
CA LYS A 66 -7.43 -10.82 4.15
C LYS A 66 -6.07 -10.14 4.19
N ILE A 67 -6.04 -8.82 4.44
CA ILE A 67 -4.79 -8.03 4.53
C ILE A 67 -3.89 -8.53 5.66
N LEU A 68 -4.48 -9.06 6.73
CA LEU A 68 -3.72 -9.60 7.86
C LEU A 68 -3.02 -10.93 7.55
N ARG A 69 -3.55 -11.73 6.62
CA ARG A 69 -3.06 -13.09 6.32
C ARG A 69 -2.30 -13.19 5.00
N GLN A 70 -2.61 -12.33 4.05
CA GLN A 70 -2.05 -12.36 2.72
C GLN A 70 -0.90 -11.36 2.61
N LYS A 71 0.28 -11.85 2.20
CA LYS A 71 1.47 -11.03 2.05
C LYS A 71 1.58 -10.42 0.65
N ILE A 72 1.12 -11.14 -0.38
CA ILE A 72 1.27 -10.77 -1.79
C ILE A 72 -0.11 -10.45 -2.37
N HIS A 73 -0.23 -9.29 -2.99
CA HIS A 73 -1.45 -8.78 -3.63
C HIS A 73 -1.17 -8.43 -5.08
N TYR A 74 -2.14 -8.65 -5.95
CA TYR A 74 -2.09 -8.22 -7.35
C TYR A 74 -3.11 -7.10 -7.53
N ILE A 75 -2.67 -5.97 -8.07
CA ILE A 75 -3.50 -4.77 -8.21
C ILE A 75 -4.31 -4.87 -9.51
N PRO A 76 -5.66 -4.90 -9.44
CA PRO A 76 -6.49 -5.00 -10.64
C PRO A 76 -6.37 -3.77 -11.56
N GLY A 77 -6.50 -3.99 -12.86
CA GLY A 77 -6.42 -2.94 -13.89
C GLY A 77 -4.98 -2.51 -14.21
N MET A 78 -4.01 -3.35 -13.91
CA MET A 78 -2.57 -3.15 -14.11
C MET A 78 -1.90 -4.42 -14.68
N GLU A 79 -2.69 -5.33 -15.25
CA GLU A 79 -2.27 -6.69 -15.64
C GLU A 79 -1.19 -6.71 -16.73
N GLU A 80 -1.05 -5.64 -17.50
CA GLU A 80 0.01 -5.45 -18.49
C GLU A 80 1.39 -5.12 -17.87
N PHE A 81 1.45 -4.89 -16.56
CA PHE A 81 2.66 -4.60 -15.79
C PHE A 81 2.89 -5.64 -14.67
N ASP A 82 4.06 -5.61 -14.01
CA ASP A 82 4.25 -6.31 -12.74
C ASP A 82 3.41 -5.62 -11.64
N ASN A 83 2.13 -5.98 -11.56
CA ASN A 83 1.16 -5.43 -10.61
C ASN A 83 1.22 -6.07 -9.23
N LYS A 84 2.29 -6.80 -8.93
CA LYS A 84 2.52 -7.45 -7.64
C LYS A 84 2.93 -6.43 -6.58
N ILE A 85 2.27 -6.51 -5.44
CA ILE A 85 2.59 -5.75 -4.24
C ILE A 85 2.78 -6.70 -3.06
N GLU A 86 3.88 -6.51 -2.35
CA GLU A 86 4.15 -7.23 -1.10
C GLU A 86 3.89 -6.32 0.10
N ILE A 87 3.22 -6.84 1.13
CA ILE A 87 2.97 -6.12 2.37
C ILE A 87 3.56 -6.87 3.56
N ILE A 88 4.08 -6.12 4.53
CA ILE A 88 4.61 -6.64 5.79
C ILE A 88 4.01 -5.80 6.92
N LYS A 89 3.34 -6.47 7.85
CA LYS A 89 2.82 -5.81 9.06
C LYS A 89 3.98 -5.28 9.89
N GLU A 90 3.91 -4.02 10.30
CA GLU A 90 4.87 -3.38 11.23
C GLU A 90 4.44 -3.57 12.70
#